data_AF-F3ZZY8-F1
#
_entry.id   AF-F3ZZY8-F1
#
_cell.length_a   1.000
_cell.length_b   1.000
_cell.length_c   1.000
_cell.angle_alpha   90.00
_cell.angle_beta   90.00
_cell.angle_gamma   90.00
#
_symmetry.space_group_name_H-M   'P 1'
#
loop_
_entity.id
_entity.type
_entity.pdbx_description
1 polymer ?
#
loop_
_entity_poly.entity_id
_entity_poly.type
_entity_poly.pdbx_seq_one_letter_code
_entity_poly.pdbx_strand_id
1 'polypeptide(L)'
;MKQIKISADTKKTWTRMPWLEEVHEETVIPAGTELFHVSTYDQIDAFAPIETCFTYDRPFLQGEIYMLKVSRPVKAVVVDDYEVRIDLGRVTDCVDIEIYYVGHTEFDSRYTLVNQAGNIVDRCIHYVVEPEFAELGQRWNEHEIRAIETRAKIYPLMYHIENR
;
A
#
# COMPACT_ATOMS: atom_id res chain seq x y z
N MET A 1 -15.89 7.38 -7.52
CA MET A 1 -14.65 6.67 -7.87
C MET A 1 -14.20 6.85 -9.32
N LYS A 2 -13.09 7.59 -9.54
CA LYS A 2 -12.40 7.68 -10.84
C LYS A 2 -11.48 6.46 -10.99
N GLN A 3 -11.68 5.68 -12.05
CA GLN A 3 -10.76 4.59 -12.39
C GLN A 3 -9.45 5.16 -12.94
N ILE A 4 -8.33 4.67 -12.44
CA ILE A 4 -6.99 4.97 -12.91
C ILE A 4 -6.67 4.04 -14.08
N LYS A 5 -6.20 4.63 -15.18
CA LYS A 5 -5.92 3.89 -16.42
C LYS A 5 -4.54 3.26 -16.38
N ILE A 6 -4.36 2.19 -17.15
CA ILE A 6 -3.04 1.70 -17.56
C ILE A 6 -2.77 2.27 -18.96
N SER A 7 -1.67 3.00 -19.13
CA SER A 7 -1.36 3.67 -20.39
C SER A 7 0.10 3.51 -20.78
N ALA A 8 0.35 3.09 -22.03
CA ALA A 8 1.68 2.99 -22.60
C ALA A 8 2.39 4.35 -22.72
N ASP A 9 1.62 5.43 -22.78
CA ASP A 9 2.13 6.80 -22.88
C ASP A 9 2.51 7.40 -21.51
N THR A 10 2.21 6.70 -20.41
CA THR A 10 2.61 7.11 -19.07
C THR A 10 4.13 7.16 -18.97
N LYS A 11 4.66 8.32 -18.60
CA LYS A 11 6.10 8.52 -18.43
C LYS A 11 6.61 7.60 -17.32
N LYS A 12 7.45 6.63 -17.67
CA LYS A 12 8.17 5.78 -16.71
C LYS A 12 9.16 6.66 -15.97
N THR A 13 8.85 7.03 -14.73
CA THR A 13 9.67 7.96 -13.94
C THR A 13 10.98 7.34 -13.45
N TRP A 14 11.09 6.00 -13.45
CA TRP A 14 12.28 5.30 -12.98
C TRP A 14 12.64 4.10 -13.86
N THR A 15 13.93 4.00 -14.20
CA THR A 15 14.54 2.79 -14.77
C THR A 15 14.47 1.70 -13.71
N ARG A 16 13.92 0.52 -14.07
CA ARG A 16 13.80 -0.66 -13.19
C ARG A 16 15.12 -0.87 -12.45
N MET A 17 15.18 -0.57 -11.15
CA MET A 17 16.27 -1.09 -10.33
C MET A 17 16.11 -2.62 -10.38
N PRO A 18 17.18 -3.40 -10.62
CA PRO A 18 17.07 -4.84 -10.54
C PRO A 18 16.59 -5.16 -9.13
N TRP A 19 15.39 -5.71 -9.02
CA TRP A 19 14.86 -6.22 -7.77
C TRP A 19 15.86 -7.27 -7.25
N LEU A 20 16.41 -7.04 -6.06
CA LEU A 20 17.43 -7.92 -5.47
C LEU A 20 16.82 -9.12 -4.73
N GLU A 21 15.49 -9.16 -4.64
CA GLU A 21 14.72 -10.19 -3.96
C GLU A 21 14.67 -11.46 -4.83
N GLU A 22 14.94 -12.62 -4.23
CA GLU A 22 14.76 -13.89 -4.89
C GLU A 22 13.26 -14.17 -5.07
N VAL A 23 12.84 -14.31 -6.33
CA VAL A 23 11.45 -14.55 -6.73
C VAL A 23 11.16 -16.04 -6.71
N HIS A 24 10.14 -16.50 -5.99
CA HIS A 24 10.00 -17.94 -5.69
C HIS A 24 8.73 -18.67 -6.14
N GLU A 25 7.63 -18.02 -6.58
CA GLU A 25 6.53 -18.78 -7.20
C GLU A 25 5.60 -17.95 -8.10
N GLU A 26 5.19 -18.50 -9.25
CA GLU A 26 4.04 -17.98 -10.00
C GLU A 26 2.74 -18.39 -9.30
N THR A 27 1.79 -17.46 -9.19
CA THR A 27 0.47 -17.72 -8.61
C THR A 27 -0.64 -17.15 -9.48
N VAL A 28 -1.89 -17.49 -9.14
CA VAL A 28 -3.09 -16.95 -9.75
C VAL A 28 -3.92 -16.25 -8.68
N ILE A 29 -4.10 -14.95 -8.84
CA ILE A 29 -4.96 -14.15 -7.98
C ILE A 29 -6.41 -14.33 -8.44
N PRO A 30 -7.34 -14.79 -7.57
CA PRO A 30 -8.72 -15.03 -7.97
C PRO A 30 -9.49 -13.72 -8.19
N ALA A 31 -10.55 -13.80 -8.99
CA ALA A 31 -11.51 -12.70 -9.13
C ALA A 31 -12.15 -12.33 -7.78
N GLY A 32 -12.46 -11.05 -7.61
CA GLY A 32 -12.96 -10.47 -6.36
C GLY A 32 -11.86 -10.07 -5.37
N THR A 33 -10.58 -10.35 -5.67
CA THR A 33 -9.47 -9.95 -4.79
C THR A 33 -9.22 -8.45 -4.91
N GLU A 34 -9.01 -7.80 -3.77
CA GLU A 34 -8.57 -6.41 -3.64
C GLU A 34 -7.11 -6.41 -3.18
N LEU A 35 -6.27 -5.69 -3.91
CA LEU A 35 -4.84 -5.52 -3.62
C LEU A 35 -4.51 -4.03 -3.57
N PHE A 36 -3.44 -3.66 -2.88
CA PHE A 36 -3.10 -2.25 -2.64
C PHE A 36 -1.70 -1.89 -3.11
N HIS A 37 -1.53 -0.68 -3.62
CA HIS A 37 -0.26 -0.13 -4.07
C HIS A 37 -0.06 1.28 -3.50
N VAL A 38 1.18 1.67 -3.26
CA VAL A 38 1.55 3.04 -2.83
C VAL A 38 2.48 3.68 -3.84
N SER A 39 2.12 4.86 -4.32
CA SER A 39 3.06 5.80 -4.94
C SER A 39 3.65 6.68 -3.84
N THR A 40 4.95 6.56 -3.57
CA THR A 40 5.62 7.31 -2.49
C THR A 40 5.85 8.80 -2.80
N TYR A 41 5.41 9.25 -3.97
CA TYR A 41 5.56 10.62 -4.45
C TYR A 41 4.18 11.25 -4.60
N ASP A 42 3.83 11.66 -5.81
CA ASP A 42 2.57 12.32 -6.12
C ASP A 42 1.50 11.32 -6.57
N GLN A 43 0.27 11.83 -6.61
CA GLN A 43 -0.85 11.13 -7.19
C GLN A 43 -0.59 10.92 -8.68
N ILE A 44 -0.81 9.69 -9.16
CA ILE A 44 -0.63 9.33 -10.56
C ILE A 44 -1.97 9.28 -11.28
N ASP A 45 -2.01 9.87 -12.46
CA ASP A 45 -3.20 9.83 -13.33
C ASP A 45 -3.34 8.51 -14.08
N ALA A 46 -2.24 7.76 -14.22
CA ALA A 46 -2.20 6.48 -14.90
C ALA A 46 -1.01 5.63 -14.42
N PHE A 47 -1.20 4.30 -14.44
CA PHE A 47 -0.12 3.33 -14.31
C PHE A 47 0.57 3.10 -15.66
N ALA A 48 1.88 2.87 -15.63
CA ALA A 48 2.60 2.37 -16.81
C ALA A 48 2.36 0.85 -16.96
N PRO A 49 2.36 0.29 -18.19
CA PRO A 49 2.19 -1.14 -18.44
C PRO A 49 3.50 -1.88 -18.14
N ILE A 50 3.81 -1.99 -16.86
CA ILE A 50 5.00 -2.64 -16.33
C ILE A 50 4.62 -3.53 -15.14
N GLU A 51 5.54 -4.41 -14.77
CA GLU A 51 5.48 -5.10 -13.49
C GLU A 51 5.40 -4.10 -12.33
N THR A 52 4.35 -4.24 -11.53
CA THR A 52 4.05 -3.37 -10.38
C THR A 52 3.78 -4.25 -9.16
N CYS A 53 4.27 -3.83 -7.99
CA CYS A 53 4.04 -4.51 -6.73
C CYS A 53 2.69 -4.10 -6.12
N PHE A 54 1.99 -5.07 -5.55
CA PHE A 54 0.75 -4.88 -4.81
C PHE A 54 0.76 -5.76 -3.56
N THR A 55 0.13 -5.30 -2.49
CA THR A 55 -0.02 -6.05 -1.24
C THR A 55 -1.46 -6.51 -1.01
N TYR A 56 -1.64 -7.65 -0.34
CA TYR A 56 -2.94 -8.18 0.07
C TYR A 56 -3.54 -7.48 1.29
N ASP A 57 -2.70 -6.93 2.14
CA ASP A 57 -3.13 -6.24 3.35
C ASP A 57 -3.05 -4.72 3.16
N ARG A 58 -3.11 -3.96 4.25
CA ARG A 58 -2.96 -2.50 4.20
C ARG A 58 -1.59 -2.09 3.66
N PRO A 59 -1.52 -0.96 2.93
CA PRO A 59 -0.25 -0.40 2.53
C PRO A 59 0.56 0.09 3.74
N PHE A 60 1.85 -0.25 3.80
CA PHE A 60 2.75 0.14 4.90
C PHE A 60 3.67 1.32 4.56
N LEU A 61 3.69 1.74 3.29
CA LEU A 61 4.51 2.86 2.83
C LEU A 61 3.77 4.19 2.94
N GLN A 62 4.55 5.26 3.09
CA GLN A 62 4.02 6.61 3.01
C GLN A 62 3.75 7.00 1.55
N GLY A 63 2.59 7.59 1.25
CA GLY A 63 2.25 8.13 -0.06
C GLY A 63 0.80 7.95 -0.45
N GLU A 64 0.56 7.98 -1.76
CA GLU A 64 -0.75 7.90 -2.40
C GLU A 64 -1.15 6.44 -2.61
N ILE A 65 -2.34 6.07 -2.18
CA ILE A 65 -2.85 4.70 -2.11
C ILE A 65 -3.77 4.41 -3.29
N TYR A 66 -3.54 3.26 -3.91
CA TYR A 66 -4.36 2.72 -4.99
C TYR A 66 -4.84 1.32 -4.63
N MET A 67 -6.07 1.01 -5.01
CA MET A 67 -6.64 -0.34 -4.91
C MET A 67 -6.78 -0.92 -6.31
N LEU A 68 -6.24 -2.12 -6.51
CA LEU A 68 -6.48 -2.95 -7.67
C LEU A 68 -7.55 -3.98 -7.31
N LYS A 69 -8.65 -3.98 -8.04
CA LYS A 69 -9.71 -4.99 -7.96
C LYS A 69 -9.61 -5.95 -9.12
N VAL A 70 -9.49 -7.24 -8.81
CA VAL A 70 -9.36 -8.30 -9.79
C VAL A 70 -10.76 -8.71 -10.27
N SER A 71 -11.08 -8.43 -11.52
CA SER A 71 -12.36 -8.79 -12.15
C SER A 71 -12.34 -10.19 -12.77
N ARG A 72 -11.16 -10.66 -13.17
CA ARG A 72 -10.91 -12.03 -13.67
C ARG A 72 -9.59 -12.54 -13.14
N PRO A 73 -9.40 -13.86 -12.96
CA PRO A 73 -8.16 -14.39 -12.42
C PRO A 73 -6.93 -13.90 -13.19
N VAL A 74 -5.96 -13.32 -12.47
CA VAL A 74 -4.73 -12.77 -13.06
C VAL A 74 -3.52 -13.53 -12.56
N LYS A 75 -2.53 -13.70 -13.44
CA LYS A 75 -1.23 -14.25 -13.05
C LYS A 75 -0.44 -13.20 -12.30
N ALA A 76 0.21 -13.63 -11.23
CA ALA A 76 1.11 -12.82 -10.45
C ALA A 76 2.33 -13.63 -10.03
N VAL A 77 3.32 -12.93 -9.51
CA VAL A 77 4.53 -13.50 -8.95
C VAL A 77 4.53 -13.18 -7.46
N VAL A 78 4.66 -14.19 -6.61
CA VAL A 78 4.74 -14.00 -5.16
C VAL A 78 6.14 -13.52 -4.80
N VAL A 79 6.23 -12.42 -4.06
CA VAL A 79 7.48 -11.87 -3.52
C VAL A 79 7.66 -12.36 -2.08
N ASP A 80 6.60 -12.25 -1.29
CA ASP A 80 6.50 -12.78 0.07
C ASP A 80 5.03 -13.10 0.42
N ASP A 81 4.75 -13.41 1.69
CA ASP A 81 3.40 -13.76 2.15
C ASP A 81 2.37 -12.62 2.01
N TYR A 82 2.82 -11.39 1.75
CA TYR A 82 1.99 -10.18 1.75
C TYR A 82 2.02 -9.43 0.43
N GLU A 83 3.01 -9.68 -0.43
CA GLU A 83 3.26 -8.93 -1.65
C GLU A 83 3.29 -9.83 -2.89
N VAL A 84 2.65 -9.35 -3.95
CA VAL A 84 2.69 -9.93 -5.29
C VAL A 84 3.06 -8.89 -6.33
N ARG A 85 3.63 -9.37 -7.43
CA ARG A 85 3.92 -8.57 -8.62
C ARG A 85 3.03 -8.97 -9.77
N ILE A 86 2.41 -7.97 -10.38
CA ILE A 86 1.53 -8.15 -11.54
C ILE A 86 2.14 -7.39 -12.71
N ASP A 87 2.34 -8.07 -13.84
CA ASP A 87 2.74 -7.44 -15.10
C ASP A 87 1.54 -6.76 -15.74
N LEU A 88 1.38 -5.46 -15.48
CA LEU A 88 0.28 -4.65 -16.02
C LEU A 88 0.33 -4.51 -17.55
N GLY A 89 1.46 -4.83 -18.20
CA GLY A 89 1.57 -4.88 -19.65
C GLY A 89 1.04 -6.17 -20.28
N ARG A 90 0.84 -7.22 -19.47
CA ARG A 90 0.25 -8.50 -19.90
C ARG A 90 -1.22 -8.64 -19.51
N VAL A 91 -1.71 -7.73 -18.69
CA VAL A 91 -3.14 -7.66 -18.36
C VAL A 91 -3.87 -7.12 -19.59
N THR A 92 -4.76 -7.93 -20.15
CA THR A 92 -5.20 -7.76 -21.53
C THR A 92 -6.13 -6.57 -21.75
N ASP A 93 -6.70 -5.96 -20.71
CA ASP A 93 -7.42 -4.68 -20.71
C ASP A 93 -7.88 -4.36 -19.27
N CYS A 94 -8.56 -3.22 -19.06
CA CYS A 94 -9.28 -2.89 -17.82
C CYS A 94 -10.45 -3.86 -17.48
N VAL A 95 -10.59 -4.96 -18.21
CA VAL A 95 -11.60 -6.01 -17.99
C VAL A 95 -11.12 -7.03 -16.96
N ASP A 96 -9.81 -7.26 -16.88
CA ASP A 96 -9.24 -8.24 -15.95
C ASP A 96 -8.98 -7.60 -14.59
N ILE A 97 -8.66 -6.31 -14.56
CA ILE A 97 -8.42 -5.52 -13.35
C ILE A 97 -8.98 -4.10 -13.47
N GLU A 98 -9.38 -3.54 -12.35
CA GLU A 98 -9.77 -2.14 -12.20
C GLU A 98 -8.89 -1.50 -11.12
N ILE A 99 -8.33 -0.33 -11.37
CA ILE A 99 -7.48 0.37 -10.40
C ILE A 99 -8.16 1.67 -9.99
N TYR A 100 -8.19 1.96 -8.69
CA TYR A 100 -8.84 3.13 -8.11
C TYR A 100 -7.92 3.86 -7.15
N TYR A 101 -8.03 5.19 -7.12
CA TYR A 101 -7.42 5.98 -6.05
C TYR A 101 -8.24 5.82 -4.78
N VAL A 102 -7.56 5.49 -3.67
CA VAL A 102 -8.19 5.24 -2.37
C VAL A 102 -8.03 6.43 -1.43
N GLY A 103 -6.89 7.10 -1.49
CA GLY A 103 -6.51 8.15 -0.55
C GLY A 103 -5.01 8.23 -0.38
N HIS A 104 -4.54 8.71 0.76
CA HIS A 104 -3.12 8.82 1.07
C HIS A 104 -2.84 8.48 2.54
N THR A 105 -1.57 8.29 2.85
CA THR A 105 -1.09 8.13 4.22
C THR A 105 -0.43 9.40 4.74
N GLU A 106 -0.68 9.70 6.01
CA GLU A 106 0.00 10.73 6.78
C GLU A 106 0.49 10.16 8.12
N PHE A 107 1.26 10.94 8.88
CA PHE A 107 1.68 10.52 10.22
C PHE A 107 0.74 11.08 11.27
N ASP A 108 0.23 10.20 12.14
CA ASP A 108 -0.50 10.65 13.31
C ASP A 108 0.49 11.06 14.42
N SER A 109 0.70 12.37 14.53
CA SER A 109 1.58 12.92 15.57
C SER A 109 1.10 12.64 17.01
N ARG A 110 -0.17 12.23 17.20
CA ARG A 110 -0.72 11.81 18.51
C ARG A 110 -0.25 10.43 18.93
N TYR A 111 0.26 9.64 17.97
CA TYR A 111 0.74 8.29 18.18
C TYR A 111 2.17 8.19 17.65
N THR A 112 3.10 8.76 18.41
CA THR A 112 4.55 8.67 18.14
C THR A 112 5.23 7.96 19.30
N LEU A 113 6.11 7.00 18.97
CA LEU A 113 6.98 6.37 19.96
C LEU A 113 8.33 7.06 19.98
N VAL A 114 8.74 7.46 21.17
CA VAL A 114 10.06 8.02 21.43
C VAL A 114 10.81 7.16 22.44
N ASN A 115 12.10 6.97 22.23
CA ASN A 115 12.97 6.31 23.22
C ASN A 115 13.41 7.27 24.33
N GLN A 116 14.08 6.76 25.37
CA GLN A 116 14.60 7.57 26.49
C GLN A 116 15.55 8.70 26.09
N ALA A 117 16.22 8.59 24.94
CA ALA A 117 17.09 9.64 24.42
C ALA A 117 16.32 10.73 23.65
N GLY A 118 14.99 10.64 23.58
CA GLY A 118 14.14 11.57 22.85
C GLY A 118 14.09 11.34 21.35
N ASN A 119 14.64 10.24 20.84
CA ASN A 119 14.59 9.93 19.41
C ASN A 119 13.28 9.25 19.06
N ILE A 120 12.69 9.64 17.93
CA ILE A 120 11.54 8.95 17.35
C ILE A 120 11.99 7.58 16.86
N VAL A 121 11.36 6.54 17.39
CA VAL A 121 11.62 5.14 17.02
C VAL A 121 10.52 4.57 16.13
N ASP A 122 9.31 5.13 16.20
CA ASP A 122 8.19 4.72 15.38
C ASP A 122 7.12 5.82 15.29
N ARG A 123 6.34 5.82 14.22
CA ARG A 123 5.22 6.74 13.98
C ARG A 123 4.03 5.96 13.49
N CYS A 124 2.86 6.25 14.06
CA CYS A 124 1.61 5.69 13.58
C CYS A 124 1.29 6.26 12.19
N ILE A 125 0.96 5.37 11.27
CA ILE A 125 0.43 5.74 9.96
C ILE A 125 -1.07 6.01 10.13
N HIS A 126 -1.51 7.16 9.61
CA HIS A 126 -2.91 7.49 9.46
C HIS A 126 -3.31 7.42 7.99
N TYR A 127 -4.39 6.71 7.71
CA TYR A 127 -4.96 6.55 6.38
C TYR A 127 -6.10 7.56 6.22
N VAL A 128 -5.87 8.54 5.34
CA VAL A 128 -6.87 9.52 4.92
C VAL A 128 -7.44 9.04 3.59
N VAL A 129 -8.63 8.46 3.64
CA VAL A 129 -9.26 7.79 2.49
C VAL A 129 -10.46 8.55 1.98
N GLU A 130 -10.77 8.36 0.69
CA GLU A 130 -11.98 8.88 0.06
C GLU A 130 -13.24 8.31 0.75
N PRO A 131 -14.37 9.05 0.76
CA PRO A 131 -15.57 8.65 1.51
C PRO A 131 -16.10 7.25 1.17
N GLU A 132 -15.98 6.80 -0.08
CA GLU A 132 -16.37 5.45 -0.48
C GLU A 132 -15.55 4.33 0.18
N PHE A 133 -14.36 4.64 0.70
CA PHE A 133 -13.46 3.71 1.39
C PHE A 133 -13.40 3.94 2.90
N ALA A 134 -14.32 4.73 3.48
CA ALA A 134 -14.27 5.11 4.88
C ALA A 134 -14.15 3.92 5.86
N GLU A 135 -14.86 2.81 5.59
CA GLU A 135 -14.76 1.60 6.42
C GLU A 135 -13.37 0.96 6.36
N LEU A 136 -12.73 0.99 5.19
CA LEU A 136 -11.38 0.48 4.99
C LEU A 136 -10.37 1.34 5.76
N GLY A 137 -10.45 2.66 5.61
CA GLY A 137 -9.61 3.60 6.34
C GLY A 137 -9.77 3.47 7.85
N GLN A 138 -11.01 3.34 8.35
CA GLN A 138 -11.26 3.11 9.77
C GLN A 138 -10.56 1.84 10.27
N ARG A 139 -10.74 0.71 9.57
CA ARG A 139 -10.12 -0.56 9.95
C ARG A 139 -8.59 -0.48 9.98
N TRP A 140 -7.98 0.14 8.97
CA TRP A 140 -6.53 0.30 8.91
C TRP A 140 -5.99 1.21 10.01
N ASN A 141 -6.67 2.32 10.28
CA ASN A 141 -6.32 3.23 11.37
C ASN A 141 -6.42 2.55 12.75
N GLU A 142 -7.49 1.79 13.00
CA GLU A 142 -7.64 1.02 14.23
C GLU A 142 -6.52 -0.03 14.40
N HIS A 143 -6.09 -0.65 13.30
CA HIS A 143 -4.98 -1.59 13.31
C HIS A 143 -3.65 -0.92 13.70
N GLU A 144 -3.31 0.21 13.06
CA GLU A 144 -2.06 0.93 13.34
C GLU A 144 -1.99 1.45 14.78
N ILE A 145 -3.10 1.98 15.31
CA ILE A 145 -3.18 2.40 16.71
C ILE A 145 -2.95 1.21 17.66
N ARG A 146 -3.59 0.07 17.42
CA ARG A 146 -3.36 -1.13 18.26
C ARG A 146 -1.93 -1.63 18.17
N ALA A 147 -1.33 -1.59 16.98
CA ALA A 147 0.03 -2.04 16.75
C ALA A 147 1.04 -1.17 17.51
N ILE A 148 0.91 0.15 17.43
CA ILE A 148 1.83 1.06 18.12
C ILE A 148 1.65 1.01 19.64
N GLU A 149 0.42 0.89 20.15
CA GLU A 149 0.16 0.69 21.58
C GLU A 149 0.75 -0.63 22.10
N THR A 150 0.72 -1.68 21.28
CA THR A 150 1.31 -2.97 21.62
C THR A 150 2.83 -2.86 21.69
N ARG A 151 3.47 -2.20 20.70
CA ARG A 151 4.92 -1.96 20.71
C ARG A 151 5.34 -1.13 21.92
N ALA A 152 4.60 -0.08 22.27
CA ALA A 152 4.86 0.73 23.47
C ALA A 152 4.92 -0.09 24.76
N LYS A 153 4.08 -1.14 24.89
CA LYS A 153 4.05 -2.02 26.07
C LYS A 153 5.22 -3.00 26.11
N ILE A 154 5.70 -3.47 24.96
CA ILE A 154 6.78 -4.44 24.86
C ILE A 154 8.14 -3.79 25.12
N TYR A 155 8.29 -2.52 24.76
CA TYR A 155 9.53 -1.78 24.90
C TYR A 155 9.46 -0.79 26.06
N PRO A 156 9.85 -1.17 27.30
CA PRO A 156 9.67 -0.36 28.51
C PRO A 156 10.47 0.96 28.52
N LEU A 157 11.34 1.17 27.53
CA LEU A 157 12.12 2.39 27.34
C LEU A 157 11.48 3.35 26.31
N MET A 158 10.30 3.01 25.80
CA MET A 158 9.54 3.85 24.86
C MET A 158 8.34 4.50 25.55
N TYR A 159 7.99 5.71 25.13
CA TYR A 159 6.81 6.44 25.61
C TYR A 159 5.91 6.82 24.44
N HIS A 160 4.61 6.85 24.72
CA HIS A 160 3.58 7.35 23.82
C HIS A 160 3.39 8.85 24.03
N ILE A 161 3.47 9.66 22.96
CA ILE A 161 3.19 11.10 23.02
C ILE A 161 1.80 11.38 22.45
N GLU A 162 0.81 11.48 23.33
CA GLU A 162 -0.54 11.96 23.00
C GLU A 162 -0.57 13.51 23.08
N ASN A 163 -0.44 14.19 21.94
CA ASN A 163 -0.62 15.65 21.88
C ASN A 163 -2.12 15.96 21.68
N ARG A 164 -2.74 16.60 22.68
CA ARG A 164 -4.17 17.01 22.68
C ARG A 164 -4.41 18.30 21.92
#